data_AF-A0A959L528-F1
#
_entry.id   AF-A0A959L528-F1
#
_cell.length_a   1.000
_cell.length_b   1.000
_cell.length_c   1.000
_cell.angle_alpha   90.00
_cell.angle_beta   90.00
_cell.angle_gamma   90.00
#
_symmetry.space_group_name_H-M   'P 1'
#
loop_
_entity.id
_entity.type
_entity.pdbx_description
1 polymer ?
#
loop_
_entity_poly.entity_id
_entity_poly.type
_entity_poly.pdbx_seq_one_letter_code
_entity_poly.pdbx_strand_id
1 'polypeptide(L)'
;NYQVHPENYIYAMEGHSFETPALSELSNSPDGAGGFNKNLSPQLANHFELGYKRILGKWFIQLTGFHIDLKNELLPYELEGFPGRTFYRNAGKSRRNGLELAVNGKLVTNLRLLASYTYSDFQFEEYDADGEDLKGNFVSGIPKQFGNLGLFYEKKHGAFVGLDYAVTGEMFADDKNTVVTDAYGLVHLRGGWNFVFNQTELKVHAGVRNLTNRAYFDNLRINAFGGRYYEPAPGRNYFGGFTLIF
;
A
#
# COMPACT_ATOMS: atom_id res chain seq x y z
N ASN A 1 5.71 1.11 -25.74
CA ASN A 1 4.61 0.11 -25.75
C ASN A 1 4.62 -0.59 -27.10
N TYR A 2 4.69 -1.91 -27.12
CA TYR A 2 4.79 -2.75 -28.30
C TYR A 2 3.80 -3.92 -28.21
N GLN A 3 3.00 -4.11 -29.26
CA GLN A 3 2.04 -5.21 -29.34
C GLN A 3 2.71 -6.42 -30.01
N VAL A 4 3.05 -7.44 -29.22
CA VAL A 4 3.71 -8.67 -29.72
C VAL A 4 2.70 -9.58 -30.43
N HIS A 5 1.46 -9.58 -29.96
CA HIS A 5 0.32 -10.33 -30.49
C HIS A 5 -0.95 -9.50 -30.19
N PRO A 6 -2.09 -9.69 -30.90
CA PRO A 6 -3.33 -8.95 -30.63
C PRO A 6 -3.73 -8.84 -29.15
N GLU A 7 -3.41 -9.86 -28.36
CA GLU A 7 -3.74 -9.96 -26.93
C GLU A 7 -2.58 -9.65 -25.97
N ASN A 8 -1.36 -9.48 -26.48
CA ASN A 8 -0.14 -9.40 -25.67
C ASN A 8 0.64 -8.11 -25.97
N TYR A 9 0.96 -7.38 -24.92
CA TYR A 9 1.64 -6.10 -24.99
C TYR A 9 2.84 -6.11 -24.03
N ILE A 10 3.93 -5.51 -24.47
CA ILE A 10 5.11 -5.25 -23.65
C ILE A 10 5.33 -3.74 -23.66
N TYR A 11 5.66 -3.17 -22.51
CA TYR A 11 6.02 -1.76 -22.42
C TYR A 11 7.23 -1.57 -21.52
N ALA A 12 8.00 -0.53 -21.80
CA ALA A 12 9.02 -0.02 -20.92
C ALA A 12 8.79 1.48 -20.75
N MET A 13 9.12 1.99 -19.58
CA MET A 13 9.03 3.41 -19.24
C MET A 13 10.24 3.81 -18.42
N GLU A 14 10.75 5.01 -18.69
CA GLU A 14 11.74 5.69 -17.87
C GLU A 14 11.18 7.07 -17.52
N GLY A 15 11.38 7.51 -16.27
CA GLY A 15 10.85 8.77 -15.80
C GLY A 15 11.66 9.38 -14.67
N HIS A 16 11.56 10.70 -14.52
CA HIS A 16 12.15 11.44 -13.42
C HIS A 16 11.05 12.21 -12.69
N SER A 17 11.12 12.24 -11.37
CA SER A 17 10.18 12.99 -10.54
C SER A 17 10.90 13.67 -9.37
N PHE A 18 10.23 14.65 -8.78
CA PHE A 18 10.65 15.28 -7.55
C PHE A 18 9.46 15.52 -6.64
N GLU A 19 9.72 15.56 -5.34
CA GLU A 19 8.75 15.85 -4.30
C GLU A 19 9.33 16.94 -3.39
N THR A 20 8.68 18.09 -3.34
CA THR A 20 9.05 19.15 -2.40
C THR A 20 8.49 18.83 -1.02
N PRO A 21 9.20 19.15 0.08
CA PRO A 21 8.68 18.93 1.43
C PRO A 21 7.32 19.60 1.61
N ALA A 22 6.36 18.86 2.17
CA ALA A 22 5.05 19.41 2.48
C ALA A 22 5.13 20.39 3.65
N LEU A 23 4.15 21.30 3.75
CA LEU A 23 4.09 22.26 4.85
C LEU A 23 4.09 21.59 6.23
N SER A 24 3.43 20.43 6.35
CA SER A 24 3.41 19.62 7.58
C SER A 24 4.79 19.11 7.97
N GLU A 25 5.65 18.78 7.00
CA GLU A 25 6.99 18.25 7.22
C GLU A 25 7.98 19.35 7.60
N LEU A 26 7.75 20.55 7.06
CA LEU A 26 8.50 21.76 7.41
C LEU A 26 8.11 22.33 8.77
N SER A 27 6.92 22.02 9.30
CA SER A 27 6.35 22.69 10.49
C SER A 27 7.16 22.55 11.77
N ASN A 28 7.94 21.47 11.92
CA ASN A 28 8.72 21.19 13.13
C ASN A 28 10.21 21.33 12.86
N SER A 29 10.84 22.38 13.40
CA SER A 29 12.30 22.55 13.38
C SER A 29 12.96 21.80 14.55
N PRO A 30 13.94 20.90 14.29
CA PRO A 30 14.58 20.09 15.33
C PRO A 30 15.49 20.88 16.27
N ASP A 31 15.89 22.09 15.89
CA ASP A 31 16.71 23.00 16.71
C ASP A 31 15.94 23.71 17.84
N GLY A 32 14.62 23.52 17.90
CA GLY A 32 13.76 24.14 18.91
C GLY A 32 13.58 25.66 18.76
N ALA A 33 14.14 26.28 17.72
CA ALA A 33 14.11 27.74 17.53
C ALA A 33 12.74 28.29 17.11
N GLY A 34 11.77 27.40 16.85
CA GLY A 34 10.45 27.74 16.31
C GLY A 34 10.49 28.05 14.81
N GLY A 35 9.34 27.95 14.14
CA GLY A 35 9.24 28.15 12.69
C GLY A 35 9.61 26.90 11.88
N PHE A 36 9.81 27.11 10.56
CA PHE A 36 9.99 26.00 9.62
C PHE A 36 11.40 25.38 9.67
N ASN A 37 11.47 24.06 9.50
CA ASN A 37 12.71 23.32 9.24
C ASN A 37 13.27 23.71 7.87
N LYS A 38 14.36 24.48 7.85
CA LYS A 38 15.00 24.97 6.61
C LYS A 38 16.00 23.97 6.01
N ASN A 39 16.23 22.84 6.68
CA ASN A 39 17.24 21.86 6.26
C ASN A 39 16.67 20.81 5.31
N LEU A 40 15.36 20.82 5.05
CA LEU A 40 14.74 19.90 4.11
C LEU A 40 14.94 20.34 2.67
N SER A 41 15.38 19.40 1.86
CA SER A 41 15.48 19.52 0.40
C SER A 41 14.43 18.65 -0.28
N PRO A 42 14.07 18.93 -1.55
CA PRO A 42 13.23 18.04 -2.32
C PRO A 42 13.85 16.65 -2.48
N GLN A 43 13.00 15.64 -2.41
CA GLN A 43 13.31 14.27 -2.79
C GLN A 43 13.28 14.17 -4.32
N LEU A 44 14.21 13.41 -4.88
CA LEU A 44 14.31 13.15 -6.32
C LEU A 44 14.20 11.65 -6.57
N ALA A 45 13.58 11.26 -7.68
CA ALA A 45 13.47 9.85 -8.06
C ALA A 45 13.68 9.66 -9.56
N ASN A 46 14.43 8.61 -9.90
CA ASN A 46 14.56 8.08 -11.25
C ASN A 46 13.89 6.72 -11.29
N HIS A 47 12.97 6.53 -12.24
CA HIS A 47 12.12 5.34 -12.34
C HIS A 47 12.41 4.63 -13.64
N PHE A 48 12.54 3.31 -13.57
CA PHE A 48 12.52 2.44 -14.72
C PHE A 48 11.50 1.32 -14.50
N GLU A 49 10.64 1.10 -15.48
CA GLU A 49 9.63 0.05 -15.45
C GLU A 49 9.65 -0.77 -16.74
N LEU A 50 9.47 -2.08 -16.59
CA LEU A 50 9.24 -3.01 -17.68
C LEU A 50 8.01 -3.84 -17.35
N GLY A 51 7.02 -3.83 -18.23
CA GLY A 51 5.78 -4.54 -18.00
C GLY A 51 5.30 -5.35 -19.19
N TYR A 52 4.55 -6.40 -18.85
CA TYR A 52 3.82 -7.25 -19.75
C TYR A 52 2.32 -7.19 -19.41
N LYS A 53 1.49 -7.04 -20.43
CA LYS A 53 0.04 -7.00 -20.31
C LYS A 53 -0.60 -7.99 -21.27
N ARG A 54 -1.53 -8.79 -20.78
CA ARG A 54 -2.35 -9.70 -21.57
C ARG A 54 -3.84 -9.39 -21.41
N ILE A 55 -4.54 -9.27 -22.53
CA ILE A 55 -5.99 -9.09 -22.60
C ILE A 55 -6.56 -10.21 -23.46
N LEU A 56 -7.14 -11.23 -22.81
CA LEU A 56 -7.69 -12.42 -23.47
C LEU A 56 -9.16 -12.59 -23.08
N GLY A 57 -10.07 -12.23 -23.98
CA GLY A 57 -11.51 -12.30 -23.74
C GLY A 57 -11.92 -11.46 -22.52
N LYS A 58 -12.26 -12.13 -21.41
CA LYS A 58 -12.65 -11.50 -20.14
C LYS A 58 -11.52 -11.43 -19.11
N TRP A 59 -10.29 -11.76 -19.51
CA TRP A 59 -9.12 -11.77 -18.65
C TRP A 59 -8.21 -10.59 -18.94
N PHE A 60 -7.79 -9.93 -17.88
CA PHE A 60 -6.73 -8.94 -17.84
C PHE A 60 -5.66 -9.45 -16.89
N ILE A 61 -4.42 -9.54 -17.37
CA ILE A 61 -3.25 -9.91 -16.57
C ILE A 61 -2.18 -8.88 -16.86
N GLN A 62 -1.58 -8.32 -15.81
CA GLN A 62 -0.44 -7.42 -15.93
C GLN A 62 0.63 -7.84 -14.93
N LEU A 63 1.87 -7.92 -15.42
CA LEU A 63 3.06 -8.14 -14.63
C LEU A 63 4.02 -6.97 -14.92
N THR A 64 4.45 -6.27 -13.88
CA THR A 64 5.37 -5.14 -13.98
C THR A 64 6.56 -5.40 -13.07
N GLY A 65 7.77 -5.21 -13.59
CA GLY A 65 8.97 -5.05 -12.76
C GLY A 65 9.41 -3.59 -12.79
N PHE A 66 9.80 -3.07 -11.63
CA PHE A 66 10.23 -1.69 -11.50
C PHE A 66 11.52 -1.57 -10.68
N HIS A 67 12.26 -0.51 -10.97
CA HIS A 67 13.46 -0.09 -10.28
C HIS A 67 13.40 1.43 -10.10
N ILE A 68 13.56 1.89 -8.86
CA ILE A 68 13.54 3.32 -8.54
C ILE A 68 14.76 3.66 -7.69
N ASP A 69 15.56 4.61 -8.17
CA ASP A 69 16.62 5.24 -7.39
C ASP A 69 16.08 6.54 -6.79
N LEU A 70 16.07 6.65 -5.47
CA LEU A 70 15.72 7.88 -4.75
C LEU A 70 16.96 8.57 -4.19
N LYS A 71 16.88 9.90 -4.15
CA LYS A 71 17.84 10.77 -3.45
C LYS A 71 17.09 11.72 -2.54
N ASN A 72 17.69 12.04 -1.39
CA ASN A 72 17.12 12.95 -0.40
C ASN A 72 15.74 12.48 0.07
N GLU A 73 15.57 11.19 0.34
CA GLU A 73 14.27 10.63 0.72
C GLU A 73 13.76 11.25 2.04
N LEU A 74 12.54 11.77 2.06
CA LEU A 74 12.00 12.44 3.24
C LEU A 74 11.45 11.41 4.22
N LEU A 75 12.11 11.26 5.39
CA LEU A 75 11.73 10.29 6.40
C LEU A 75 11.29 10.95 7.71
N PRO A 76 10.18 10.48 8.32
CA PRO A 76 9.73 10.96 9.61
C PRO A 76 10.57 10.38 10.76
N TYR A 77 10.71 11.15 11.83
CA TYR A 77 11.29 10.70 13.11
C TYR A 77 10.73 11.50 14.29
N GLU A 78 10.92 11.00 15.51
CA GLU A 78 10.54 11.70 16.74
C GLU A 78 11.76 11.97 17.62
N LEU A 79 11.72 13.08 18.36
CA LEU A 79 12.76 13.48 19.33
C LEU A 79 12.21 13.41 20.75
N GLU A 80 13.00 12.87 21.69
CA GLU A 80 12.64 12.75 23.11
C GLU A 80 12.24 14.10 23.73
N GLY A 81 13.01 15.15 23.43
CA GLY A 81 12.78 16.50 23.98
C GLY A 81 11.50 17.19 23.49
N PHE A 82 10.81 16.63 22.49
CA PHE A 82 9.63 17.22 21.86
C PHE A 82 8.51 16.19 21.69
N PRO A 83 7.93 15.68 22.78
CA PRO A 83 6.92 14.62 22.73
C PRO A 83 5.70 15.04 21.91
N GLY A 84 5.22 14.12 21.07
CA GLY A 84 4.04 14.34 20.22
C GLY A 84 4.30 15.15 18.95
N ARG A 85 5.56 15.46 18.64
CA ARG A 85 5.95 16.11 17.37
C ARG A 85 6.70 15.12 16.48
N THR A 86 6.32 15.12 15.21
CA THR A 86 7.03 14.41 14.14
C THR A 86 7.91 15.41 13.40
N PHE A 87 9.18 15.08 13.26
CA PHE A 87 10.17 15.81 12.48
C PHE A 87 10.47 15.03 11.21
N TYR A 88 11.10 15.70 10.25
CA TYR A 88 11.50 15.09 8.98
C TYR A 88 12.97 15.36 8.71
N ARG A 89 13.61 14.44 8.00
CA ARG A 89 14.98 14.55 7.50
C ARG A 89 15.08 13.97 6.10
N ASN A 90 16.05 14.44 5.32
CA ASN A 90 16.41 13.78 4.07
C ASN A 90 17.39 12.63 4.37
N ALA A 91 16.98 11.39 4.14
CA ALA A 91 17.88 10.25 4.00
C ALA A 91 18.65 10.37 2.68
N GLY A 92 19.87 9.83 2.63
CA GLY A 92 20.78 10.00 1.48
C GLY A 92 20.20 9.41 0.19
N LYS A 93 20.36 8.10 -0.02
CA LYS A 93 19.86 7.38 -1.20
C LYS A 93 19.20 6.08 -0.80
N SER A 94 18.14 5.72 -1.52
CA SER A 94 17.53 4.41 -1.44
C SER A 94 17.27 3.85 -2.83
N ARG A 95 17.23 2.52 -2.89
CA ARG A 95 16.93 1.73 -4.08
C ARG A 95 15.67 0.95 -3.83
N ARG A 96 14.69 1.04 -4.73
CA ARG A 96 13.41 0.34 -4.64
C ARG A 96 13.21 -0.56 -5.85
N ASN A 97 13.46 -1.85 -5.66
CA ASN A 97 13.15 -2.88 -6.65
C ASN A 97 11.81 -3.51 -6.31
N GLY A 98 10.98 -3.77 -7.31
CA GLY A 98 9.75 -4.51 -7.06
C GLY A 98 9.14 -5.18 -8.26
N LEU A 99 8.18 -6.05 -7.95
CA LEU A 99 7.38 -6.77 -8.91
C LEU A 99 5.91 -6.61 -8.54
N GLU A 100 5.08 -6.28 -9.52
CA GLU A 100 3.64 -6.13 -9.34
C GLU A 100 2.89 -7.06 -10.30
N LEU A 101 1.90 -7.75 -9.76
CA LEU A 101 0.97 -8.59 -10.49
C LEU A 101 -0.44 -8.03 -10.29
N ALA A 102 -1.18 -7.87 -11.38
CA ALA A 102 -2.61 -7.60 -11.36
C ALA A 102 -3.36 -8.59 -12.27
N VAL A 103 -4.40 -9.23 -11.73
CA VAL A 103 -5.26 -10.18 -12.44
C VAL A 103 -6.72 -9.80 -12.22
N ASN A 104 -7.48 -9.72 -13.30
CA ASN A 104 -8.92 -9.54 -13.26
C ASN A 104 -9.55 -10.40 -14.35
N GLY A 105 -10.42 -11.33 -13.98
CA GLY A 105 -11.11 -12.11 -14.99
C GLY A 105 -12.24 -12.97 -14.47
N LYS A 106 -13.02 -13.55 -15.39
CA LYS A 106 -14.11 -14.47 -15.05
C LYS A 106 -13.61 -15.92 -15.09
N LEU A 107 -13.61 -16.59 -13.94
CA LEU A 107 -13.33 -18.02 -13.83
C LEU A 107 -14.45 -18.83 -14.50
N VAL A 108 -15.70 -18.46 -14.21
CA VAL A 108 -16.91 -18.94 -14.88
C VAL A 108 -17.89 -17.77 -15.03
N THR A 109 -19.02 -17.96 -15.73
CA THR A 109 -19.98 -16.88 -16.09
C THR A 109 -20.32 -15.92 -14.95
N ASN A 110 -20.48 -16.46 -13.75
CA ASN A 110 -20.95 -15.75 -12.56
C ASN A 110 -19.87 -15.56 -11.49
N LEU A 111 -18.64 -16.03 -11.70
CA LEU A 111 -17.55 -15.97 -10.71
C LEU A 111 -16.37 -15.18 -11.28
N ARG A 112 -16.08 -14.04 -10.67
CA ARG A 112 -14.95 -13.18 -11.00
C ARG A 112 -13.83 -13.37 -9.99
N LEU A 113 -12.60 -13.43 -10.52
CA LEU A 113 -11.36 -13.38 -9.79
C LEU A 113 -10.77 -11.97 -9.93
N LEU A 114 -10.35 -11.42 -8.80
CA LEU A 114 -9.49 -10.26 -8.67
C LEU A 114 -8.25 -10.70 -7.91
N ALA A 115 -7.06 -10.39 -8.39
CA ALA A 115 -5.86 -10.55 -7.59
C ALA A 115 -4.91 -9.39 -7.84
N SER A 116 -4.27 -8.92 -6.78
CA SER A 116 -3.12 -8.02 -6.84
C SER A 116 -2.05 -8.52 -5.90
N TYR A 117 -0.79 -8.38 -6.30
CA TYR A 117 0.34 -8.74 -5.45
C TYR A 117 1.55 -7.88 -5.80
N THR A 118 2.22 -7.40 -4.77
CA THR A 118 3.45 -6.60 -4.86
C THR A 118 4.53 -7.26 -4.00
N TYR A 119 5.70 -7.45 -4.60
CA TYR A 119 6.93 -7.74 -3.89
C TYR A 119 7.81 -6.50 -3.89
N SER A 120 8.29 -6.09 -2.72
CA SER A 120 9.05 -4.86 -2.50
C SER A 120 10.39 -5.18 -1.83
N ASP A 121 11.49 -4.94 -2.54
CA ASP A 121 12.86 -5.00 -2.01
C ASP A 121 13.46 -3.59 -2.00
N PHE A 122 13.14 -2.86 -0.94
CA PHE A 122 13.45 -1.44 -0.81
C PHE A 122 14.49 -1.26 0.29
N GLN A 123 15.66 -0.74 -0.05
CA GLN A 123 16.80 -0.65 0.85
C GLN A 123 17.48 0.72 0.75
N PHE A 124 18.10 1.16 1.84
CA PHE A 124 18.98 2.31 1.83
C PHE A 124 20.32 1.96 1.17
N GLU A 125 20.76 2.78 0.23
CA GLU A 125 22.08 2.69 -0.41
C GLU A 125 23.10 3.58 0.32
N GLU A 126 22.65 4.73 0.81
CA GLU A 126 23.43 5.70 1.57
C GLU A 126 22.51 6.35 2.61
N TYR A 127 22.73 6.10 3.90
CA TYR A 127 21.96 6.78 4.94
C TYR A 127 22.74 6.77 6.25
N ASP A 128 23.20 7.95 6.67
CA ASP A 128 23.69 8.17 8.02
C ASP A 128 22.57 8.80 8.84
N ALA A 129 22.19 8.12 9.91
CA ALA A 129 21.21 8.59 10.88
C ALA A 129 21.92 8.82 12.21
N ASP A 130 22.28 10.07 12.48
CA ASP A 130 22.89 10.50 13.75
C ASP A 130 24.23 9.79 14.05
N GLY A 131 25.05 9.56 13.01
CA GLY A 131 26.36 8.91 13.11
C GLY A 131 26.34 7.38 12.99
N GLU A 132 25.18 6.80 12.67
CA GLU A 132 25.01 5.37 12.40
C GLU A 132 24.74 5.14 10.90
N ASP A 133 25.58 4.32 10.27
CA ASP A 133 25.41 3.91 8.87
C ASP A 133 24.32 2.84 8.75
N LEU A 134 23.21 3.19 8.09
CA LEU A 134 22.04 2.34 7.89
C LEU A 134 21.98 1.75 6.47
N LYS A 135 23.09 1.77 5.73
CA LYS A 135 23.18 1.14 4.40
C LYS A 135 22.78 -0.34 4.46
N GLY A 136 21.95 -0.75 3.50
CA GLY A 136 21.46 -2.12 3.35
C GLY A 136 20.24 -2.45 4.21
N ASN A 137 19.89 -1.59 5.18
CA ASN A 137 18.64 -1.72 5.90
C ASN A 137 17.46 -1.48 4.96
N PHE A 138 16.36 -2.19 5.24
CA PHE A 138 15.09 -2.01 4.56
C PHE A 138 14.41 -0.71 4.99
N VAL A 139 13.75 -0.06 4.04
CA VAL A 139 12.93 1.12 4.33
C VAL A 139 11.80 0.72 5.27
N SER A 140 11.66 1.45 6.37
CA SER A 140 10.67 1.20 7.41
C SER A 140 9.23 1.50 6.92
N GLY A 141 8.24 0.83 7.51
CA GLY A 141 6.82 1.00 7.20
C GLY A 141 6.34 0.36 5.91
N ILE A 142 7.22 -0.31 5.16
CA ILE A 142 6.88 -0.92 3.88
C ILE A 142 7.02 -2.45 3.99
N PRO A 143 5.93 -3.22 3.78
CA PRO A 143 6.01 -4.68 3.79
C PRO A 143 6.67 -5.19 2.50
N LYS A 144 7.47 -6.25 2.62
CA LYS A 144 8.07 -6.90 1.43
C LYS A 144 7.06 -7.59 0.53
N GLN A 145 5.92 -7.98 1.08
CA GLN A 145 4.85 -8.67 0.36
C GLN A 145 3.54 -8.00 0.72
N PHE A 146 2.77 -7.60 -0.28
CA PHE A 146 1.45 -7.02 -0.07
C PHE A 146 0.53 -7.49 -1.17
N GLY A 147 -0.69 -7.89 -0.84
CA GLY A 147 -1.58 -8.40 -1.88
C GLY A 147 -3.01 -8.60 -1.44
N ASN A 148 -3.85 -8.81 -2.44
CA ASN A 148 -5.25 -9.12 -2.27
C ASN A 148 -5.69 -10.19 -3.27
N LEU A 149 -6.56 -11.08 -2.82
CA LEU A 149 -7.24 -12.08 -3.63
C LEU A 149 -8.74 -11.99 -3.37
N GLY A 150 -9.50 -11.56 -4.37
CA GLY A 150 -10.95 -11.42 -4.33
C GLY A 150 -11.66 -12.43 -5.22
N LEU A 151 -12.64 -13.14 -4.66
CA LEU A 151 -13.61 -13.92 -5.40
C LEU A 151 -14.98 -13.28 -5.27
N PHE A 152 -15.61 -12.97 -6.40
CA PHE A 152 -16.91 -12.34 -6.44
C PHE A 152 -17.88 -13.16 -7.28
N TYR A 153 -18.93 -13.68 -6.63
CA TYR A 153 -19.99 -14.42 -7.27
C TYR A 153 -21.25 -13.57 -7.38
N GLU A 154 -21.79 -13.44 -8.59
CA GLU A 154 -23.01 -12.69 -8.87
C GLU A 154 -24.05 -13.58 -9.57
N LYS A 155 -25.24 -13.65 -8.98
CA LYS A 155 -26.39 -14.38 -9.54
C LYS A 155 -27.22 -13.46 -10.42
N LYS A 156 -27.82 -14.01 -11.48
CA LYS A 156 -28.66 -13.26 -12.44
C LYS A 156 -29.81 -12.43 -11.85
N HIS A 157 -30.24 -12.69 -10.61
CA HIS A 157 -31.34 -11.98 -9.96
C HIS A 157 -30.88 -10.89 -8.97
N GLY A 158 -29.65 -10.37 -9.12
CA GLY A 158 -29.14 -9.25 -8.35
C GLY A 158 -28.49 -9.61 -7.01
N ALA A 159 -28.49 -10.89 -6.62
CA ALA A 159 -27.80 -11.36 -5.43
C ALA A 159 -26.30 -11.56 -5.70
N PHE A 160 -25.45 -11.14 -4.77
CA PHE A 160 -24.00 -11.35 -4.87
C PHE A 160 -23.37 -11.73 -3.53
N VAL A 161 -22.21 -12.37 -3.62
CA VAL A 161 -21.31 -12.62 -2.49
C VAL A 161 -19.87 -12.37 -2.93
N GLY A 162 -19.09 -11.72 -2.08
CA GLY A 162 -17.67 -11.47 -2.27
C GLY A 162 -16.87 -11.97 -1.07
N LEU A 163 -15.78 -12.69 -1.34
CA LEU A 163 -14.79 -13.11 -0.37
C LEU A 163 -13.46 -12.47 -0.79
N ASP A 164 -12.81 -11.74 0.11
CA ASP A 164 -11.51 -11.13 -0.13
C ASP A 164 -10.50 -11.65 0.91
N TYR A 165 -9.31 -12.01 0.47
CA TYR A 165 -8.16 -12.32 1.32
C TYR A 165 -7.06 -11.30 1.07
N ALA A 166 -6.77 -10.46 2.06
CA ALA A 166 -5.67 -9.50 2.01
C ALA A 166 -4.48 -10.03 2.81
N VAL A 167 -3.27 -9.82 2.31
CA VAL A 167 -2.02 -10.22 2.98
C VAL A 167 -1.09 -9.01 3.08
N THR A 168 -0.51 -8.85 4.26
CA THR A 168 0.54 -7.88 4.55
C THR A 168 1.71 -8.65 5.16
N GLY A 169 2.87 -8.55 4.54
CA GLY A 169 4.11 -9.15 5.03
C GLY A 169 4.66 -8.42 6.24
N GLU A 170 5.77 -8.92 6.76
CA GLU A 170 6.54 -8.25 7.80
C GLU A 170 7.06 -6.90 7.30
N MET A 171 7.15 -5.94 8.21
CA MET A 171 7.70 -4.60 7.98
C MET A 171 8.46 -4.15 9.22
N PHE A 172 9.44 -3.28 9.03
CA PHE A 172 10.19 -2.67 10.11
C PHE A 172 9.50 -1.38 10.58
N ALA A 173 9.44 -1.15 11.88
CA ALA A 173 8.91 0.07 12.45
C ALA A 173 9.98 1.18 12.58
N ASP A 174 11.25 0.85 12.38
CA ASP A 174 12.38 1.76 12.46
C ASP A 174 13.40 1.55 11.34
N ASP A 175 14.11 2.62 10.99
CA ASP A 175 15.12 2.60 9.93
C ASP A 175 16.34 1.73 10.28
N LYS A 176 16.56 1.49 11.59
CA LYS A 176 17.61 0.58 12.09
C LYS A 176 17.24 -0.90 11.91
N ASN A 177 16.00 -1.19 11.52
CA ASN A 177 15.47 -2.53 11.34
C ASN A 177 15.58 -3.39 12.63
N THR A 178 15.46 -2.76 13.80
CA THR A 178 15.51 -3.46 15.08
C THR A 178 14.14 -3.88 15.58
N VAL A 179 13.08 -3.25 15.05
CA VAL A 179 11.69 -3.53 15.43
C VAL A 179 10.92 -4.00 14.21
N VAL A 180 10.48 -5.26 14.23
CA VAL A 180 9.69 -5.88 13.15
C VAL A 180 8.26 -6.14 13.60
N THR A 181 7.30 -6.03 12.68
CA THR A 181 5.93 -6.49 12.89
C THR A 181 5.68 -7.82 12.20
N ASP A 182 4.90 -8.68 12.84
CA ASP A 182 4.44 -9.94 12.24
C ASP A 182 3.64 -9.71 10.97
N ALA A 183 3.85 -10.57 9.97
CA ALA A 183 2.96 -10.69 8.83
C ALA A 183 1.54 -11.11 9.28
N TYR A 184 0.53 -10.68 8.52
CA TYR A 184 -0.85 -11.04 8.78
C TYR A 184 -1.67 -11.18 7.50
N GLY A 185 -2.72 -11.99 7.59
CA GLY A 185 -3.73 -12.16 6.56
C GLY A 185 -5.12 -11.87 7.10
N LEU A 186 -5.94 -11.15 6.32
CA LEU A 186 -7.30 -10.78 6.68
C LEU A 186 -8.28 -11.37 5.67
N VAL A 187 -9.32 -12.03 6.18
CA VAL A 187 -10.44 -12.51 5.38
C VAL A 187 -11.61 -11.54 5.55
N HIS A 188 -12.19 -11.08 4.45
CA HIS A 188 -13.38 -10.25 4.43
C HIS A 188 -14.49 -10.95 3.65
N LEU A 189 -15.72 -10.83 4.13
CA LEU A 189 -16.90 -11.38 3.48
C LEU A 189 -17.94 -10.28 3.32
N ARG A 190 -18.51 -10.16 2.12
CA ARG A 190 -19.63 -9.25 1.85
C ARG A 190 -20.67 -9.93 0.99
N GLY A 191 -21.92 -9.51 1.13
CA GLY A 191 -23.00 -9.98 0.29
C GLY A 191 -24.10 -8.94 0.19
N GLY A 192 -24.95 -9.09 -0.80
CA GLY A 192 -26.03 -8.16 -1.02
C GLY A 192 -27.01 -8.61 -2.08
N TRP A 193 -28.04 -7.81 -2.27
CA TRP A 193 -29.11 -8.05 -3.22
C TRP A 193 -29.59 -6.72 -3.83
N ASN A 194 -29.69 -6.67 -5.16
CA ASN A 194 -30.33 -5.60 -5.90
C ASN A 194 -31.77 -5.98 -6.25
N PHE A 195 -32.75 -5.31 -5.64
CA PHE A 195 -34.16 -5.46 -5.92
C PHE A 195 -34.62 -4.37 -6.90
N VAL A 196 -35.36 -4.76 -7.93
CA VAL A 196 -35.88 -3.82 -8.94
C VAL A 196 -37.41 -3.86 -8.88
N PHE A 197 -38.03 -2.70 -8.64
CA PHE A 197 -39.48 -2.52 -8.60
C PHE A 197 -39.87 -1.28 -9.42
N ASN A 198 -40.47 -1.47 -10.60
CA ASN A 198 -40.80 -0.40 -11.55
C ASN A 198 -39.57 0.46 -11.92
N GLN A 199 -39.61 1.76 -11.67
CA GLN A 199 -38.52 2.72 -11.91
C GLN A 199 -37.53 2.79 -10.73
N THR A 200 -37.78 2.03 -9.65
CA THR A 200 -36.97 2.10 -8.43
C THR A 200 -36.08 0.87 -8.28
N GLU A 201 -34.80 1.11 -7.96
CA GLU A 201 -33.84 0.06 -7.59
C GLU A 201 -33.44 0.22 -6.11
N LEU A 202 -33.60 -0.85 -5.33
CA LEU A 202 -33.13 -0.95 -3.94
C LEU A 202 -31.94 -1.92 -3.87
N LYS A 203 -30.76 -1.40 -3.55
CA LYS A 203 -29.55 -2.20 -3.30
C LYS A 203 -29.37 -2.35 -1.80
N VAL A 204 -29.32 -3.57 -1.29
CA VAL A 204 -29.03 -3.85 0.13
C VAL A 204 -27.74 -4.64 0.21
N HIS A 205 -26.87 -4.32 1.16
CA HIS A 205 -25.63 -5.05 1.38
C HIS A 205 -25.26 -5.12 2.86
N ALA A 206 -24.52 -6.16 3.22
CA ALA A 206 -23.92 -6.34 4.53
C ALA A 206 -22.62 -7.13 4.41
N GLY A 207 -21.79 -7.09 5.45
CA GLY A 207 -20.56 -7.85 5.47
C GLY A 207 -19.86 -7.86 6.81
N VAL A 208 -18.79 -8.63 6.84
CA VAL A 208 -17.88 -8.82 7.96
C VAL A 208 -16.46 -8.54 7.48
N ARG A 209 -15.79 -7.59 8.12
CA ARG A 209 -14.34 -7.39 7.95
C ARG A 209 -13.61 -8.18 9.01
N ASN A 210 -12.44 -8.70 8.66
CA ASN A 210 -11.62 -9.50 9.58
C ASN A 210 -12.44 -10.69 10.14
N LEU A 211 -13.00 -11.49 9.23
CA LEU A 211 -13.88 -12.63 9.53
C LEU A 211 -13.21 -13.64 10.47
N THR A 212 -11.89 -13.81 10.40
CA THR A 212 -11.12 -14.70 11.28
C THR A 212 -10.77 -14.08 12.64
N ASN A 213 -11.12 -12.81 12.87
CA ASN A 213 -10.82 -12.05 14.09
C ASN A 213 -9.31 -12.03 14.43
N ARG A 214 -8.47 -11.82 13.41
CA ARG A 214 -7.02 -11.69 13.54
C ARG A 214 -6.69 -10.35 14.21
N ALA A 215 -5.91 -10.37 15.28
CA ALA A 215 -5.30 -9.15 15.82
C ALA A 215 -4.14 -8.72 14.92
N TYR A 216 -4.08 -7.43 14.59
CA TYR A 216 -3.03 -6.81 13.78
C TYR A 216 -2.92 -5.31 14.10
N PHE A 217 -1.89 -4.65 13.59
CA PHE A 217 -1.70 -3.21 13.70
C PHE A 217 -2.17 -2.54 12.41
N ASP A 218 -3.09 -1.58 12.51
CA ASP A 218 -3.63 -0.87 11.33
C ASP A 218 -2.64 0.20 10.85
N ASN A 219 -1.83 0.70 11.78
CA ASN A 219 -0.82 1.70 11.51
C ASN A 219 0.44 1.47 12.37
N LEU A 220 1.56 2.00 11.89
CA LEU A 220 2.82 2.06 12.61
C LEU A 220 3.32 3.50 12.67
N ARG A 221 3.77 3.89 13.86
CA ARG A 221 4.49 5.15 14.07
C ARG A 221 5.97 4.93 13.78
N ILE A 222 6.36 5.20 12.53
CA ILE A 222 7.72 4.99 12.05
C ILE A 222 8.72 5.84 12.82
N ASN A 223 9.84 5.23 13.24
CA ASN A 223 10.90 5.88 14.02
C ASN A 223 10.38 6.57 15.31
N ALA A 224 9.29 6.06 15.90
CA ALA A 224 8.72 6.62 17.12
C ALA A 224 9.69 6.51 18.30
N PHE A 225 9.76 7.59 19.08
CA PHE A 225 10.59 7.61 20.28
C PHE A 225 9.96 6.75 21.40
N GLY A 226 10.80 6.00 22.12
CA GLY A 226 10.41 5.28 23.34
C GLY A 226 9.56 4.03 23.11
N GLY A 227 9.69 3.37 21.95
CA GLY A 227 9.02 2.08 21.71
C GLY A 227 7.54 2.17 21.29
N ARG A 228 7.04 3.39 21.02
CA ARG A 228 5.61 3.67 20.79
C ARG A 228 5.18 3.45 19.34
N TYR A 229 5.59 2.32 18.75
CA TYR A 229 5.44 2.06 17.31
C TYR A 229 4.04 1.62 16.89
N TYR A 230 3.26 1.00 17.77
CA TYR A 230 2.12 0.17 17.35
C TYR A 230 0.76 0.84 17.56
N GLU A 231 -0.07 0.84 16.51
CA GLU A 231 -1.46 1.30 16.57
C GLU A 231 -2.42 0.16 16.18
N PRO A 232 -3.09 -0.48 17.16
CA PRO A 232 -3.87 -1.69 16.92
C PRO A 232 -5.11 -1.43 16.09
N ALA A 233 -5.40 -2.35 15.19
CA ALA A 233 -6.62 -2.36 14.41
C ALA A 233 -7.82 -2.88 15.20
N PRO A 234 -9.06 -2.53 14.81
CA PRO A 234 -10.23 -3.21 15.33
C PRO A 234 -10.19 -4.71 14.94
N GLY A 235 -10.73 -5.54 15.82
CA GLY A 235 -11.00 -6.94 15.52
C GLY A 235 -12.10 -7.11 14.47
N ARG A 236 -12.80 -8.24 14.51
CA ARG A 236 -13.94 -8.50 13.63
C ARG A 236 -14.98 -7.39 13.77
N ASN A 237 -15.37 -6.79 12.65
CA ASN A 237 -16.41 -5.76 12.61
C ASN A 237 -17.42 -6.03 11.49
N TYR A 238 -18.64 -5.55 11.71
CA TYR A 238 -19.79 -5.78 10.85
C TYR A 238 -20.23 -4.46 10.24
N PHE A 239 -20.71 -4.49 9.00
CA PHE A 239 -21.26 -3.31 8.34
C PHE A 239 -22.46 -3.70 7.48
N GLY A 240 -23.28 -2.72 7.15
CA GLY A 240 -24.36 -2.87 6.19
C GLY A 240 -24.92 -1.52 5.78
N GLY A 241 -25.66 -1.52 4.69
CA GLY A 241 -26.24 -0.32 4.13
C GLY A 241 -27.21 -0.63 3.00
N PHE A 242 -27.92 0.40 2.57
CA PHE A 242 -28.80 0.32 1.42
C PHE A 242 -28.69 1.57 0.56
N THR A 243 -29.06 1.46 -0.70
CA THR A 243 -29.13 2.56 -1.67
C THR A 243 -30.44 2.46 -2.43
N LEU A 244 -31.15 3.58 -2.53
CA LEU A 244 -32.38 3.68 -3.29
C LEU A 244 -32.13 4.59 -4.50
N ILE A 245 -32.49 4.12 -5.69
CA ILE A 245 -32.32 4.83 -6.96
C ILE A 245 -33.72 4.97 -7.58
N PHE A 246 -34.09 6.17 -7.98
CA PHE A 246 -35.38 6.51 -8.61
C PHE A 246 -35.19 6.83 -10.10
#